data_AF-A0AAD8SF13-F1
#
_entry.id   AF-A0AAD8SF13-F1
#
_cell.length_a   1.000
_cell.length_b   1.000
_cell.length_c   1.000
_cell.angle_alpha   90.00
_cell.angle_beta   90.00
_cell.angle_gamma   90.00
#
_symmetry.space_group_name_H-M   'P 1'
#
loop_
_entity.id
_entity.type
_entity.pdbx_description
1 polymer ?
#
loop_
_entity_poly.entity_id
_entity_poly.type
_entity_poly.pdbx_seq_one_letter_code
_entity_poly.pdbx_strand_id
1 'polypeptide(L)'
;MFSNRCLCWLRMREGERALSDAQRCRRLMPGWCKAWYLEGTALSFMEDYQGAADAFMEALRLDPESDEIKRALGEAMESKRSSIRSEDMVNSLMTPRKPMMSEHADRESGWRHWWI
;
A
#
# COMPACT_ATOMS: atom_id res chain seq x y z
N MET A 1 15.46 -23.59 -6.55
CA MET A 1 15.10 -22.81 -5.34
C MET A 1 14.05 -21.77 -5.71
N PHE A 2 12.98 -21.66 -4.93
CA PHE A 2 11.88 -20.70 -5.19
C PHE A 2 12.34 -19.24 -5.12
N SER A 3 13.34 -18.90 -4.29
CA SER A 3 13.91 -17.56 -4.18
C SER A 3 14.58 -17.07 -5.47
N ASN A 4 15.41 -17.90 -6.10
CA ASN A 4 16.07 -17.54 -7.36
C ASN A 4 15.03 -17.37 -8.48
N ARG A 5 13.99 -18.21 -8.48
CA ARG A 5 12.89 -18.11 -9.46
C ARG A 5 12.05 -16.86 -9.24
N CYS A 6 11.76 -16.49 -7.98
CA CYS A 6 11.13 -15.24 -7.61
C CYS A 6 11.89 -14.04 -8.18
N LEU A 7 13.22 -13.99 -7.99
CA LEU A 7 14.06 -12.92 -8.52
C LEU A 7 14.04 -12.87 -10.06
N CYS A 8 13.98 -14.02 -10.74
CA CYS A 8 13.79 -14.07 -12.18
C CYS A 8 12.45 -13.46 -12.59
N TRP A 9 11.36 -13.81 -11.91
CA TRP A 9 10.04 -13.22 -12.19
C TRP A 9 10.01 -11.71 -11.98
N LEU A 10 10.63 -11.21 -10.91
CA LEU A 10 10.76 -9.76 -10.68
C LEU A 10 11.50 -9.06 -11.82
N ARG A 11 12.56 -9.67 -12.36
CA ARG A 11 13.29 -9.14 -13.52
C ARG A 11 12.48 -9.19 -14.81
N MET A 12 11.64 -10.21 -14.96
CA MET A 12 10.76 -10.34 -16.12
C MET A 12 9.50 -9.45 -16.03
N ARG A 13 9.28 -8.81 -14.86
CA ARG A 13 8.13 -7.95 -14.53
C ARG A 13 6.83 -8.71 -14.24
N GLU A 14 6.90 -9.99 -13.89
CA GLU A 14 5.76 -10.78 -13.43
C GLU A 14 5.66 -10.76 -11.90
N GLY A 15 5.11 -9.67 -11.36
CA GLY A 15 4.93 -9.47 -9.91
C GLY A 15 4.10 -10.58 -9.23
N GLU A 16 3.00 -11.03 -9.84
CA GLU A 16 2.14 -12.07 -9.25
C GLU A 16 2.85 -13.41 -9.07
N ARG A 17 3.65 -13.82 -10.07
CA ARG A 17 4.43 -15.06 -10.01
C ARG A 17 5.55 -14.96 -8.99
N ALA A 18 6.21 -13.80 -8.91
CA ALA A 18 7.18 -13.50 -7.88
C ALA A 18 6.56 -13.62 -6.48
N LEU A 19 5.38 -13.02 -6.27
CA LEU A 19 4.67 -13.08 -5.00
C LEU A 19 4.35 -14.52 -4.58
N SER A 20 3.83 -15.32 -5.51
CA SER A 20 3.51 -16.73 -5.25
C SER A 20 4.74 -17.53 -4.80
N ASP A 21 5.89 -17.30 -5.44
CA ASP A 21 7.15 -17.94 -5.08
C ASP A 21 7.70 -17.42 -3.74
N ALA A 22 7.60 -16.12 -3.46
CA ALA A 22 7.99 -15.53 -2.19
C ALA A 22 7.16 -16.07 -1.02
N GLN A 23 5.84 -16.13 -1.16
CA GLN A 23 4.94 -16.71 -0.17
C GLN A 23 5.24 -18.20 0.06
N ARG A 24 5.64 -18.93 -0.99
CA ARG A 24 6.07 -20.32 -0.84
C ARG A 24 7.38 -20.43 -0.08
N CYS A 25 8.33 -19.53 -0.31
CA CYS A 25 9.55 -19.44 0.50
C CYS A 25 9.22 -19.19 1.97
N ARG A 26 8.30 -18.25 2.24
CA ARG A 26 7.85 -17.92 3.61
C ARG A 26 7.19 -19.11 4.31
N ARG A 27 6.31 -19.85 3.62
CA ARG A 27 5.69 -21.06 4.18
C ARG A 27 6.70 -22.16 4.49
N LEU A 28 7.74 -22.29 3.67
CA LEU A 28 8.79 -23.29 3.87
C LEU A 28 9.73 -22.91 5.01
N MET A 29 10.05 -21.61 5.16
CA MET A 29 10.97 -21.10 6.18
C MET A 29 10.43 -19.79 6.77
N PRO A 30 9.56 -19.85 7.79
CA PRO A 30 8.95 -18.66 8.38
C PRO A 30 9.95 -17.69 9.02
N GLY A 31 11.07 -18.21 9.54
CA GLY A 31 12.14 -17.40 10.14
C GLY A 31 13.16 -16.85 9.15
N TRP A 32 12.95 -17.03 7.84
CA TRP A 32 13.89 -16.54 6.83
C TRP A 32 13.55 -15.11 6.42
N CYS A 33 14.27 -14.12 6.96
CA CYS A 33 14.06 -12.69 6.67
C CYS A 33 14.02 -12.38 5.16
N LYS A 34 14.85 -13.06 4.35
CA LYS A 34 14.87 -12.87 2.89
C LYS A 34 13.57 -13.31 2.19
N ALA A 35 12.81 -14.26 2.75
CA ALA A 35 11.50 -14.62 2.18
C ALA A 35 10.52 -13.45 2.27
N TRP A 36 10.46 -12.80 3.43
CA TRP A 36 9.65 -11.62 3.68
C TRP A 36 10.11 -10.43 2.84
N TYR A 37 11.42 -10.24 2.68
CA TYR A 37 11.98 -9.23 1.77
C TYR A 37 11.57 -9.46 0.31
N LEU A 38 11.60 -10.70 -0.18
CA LEU A 38 11.15 -11.04 -1.53
C LEU A 38 9.64 -10.78 -1.71
N GLU A 39 8.83 -11.10 -0.69
CA GLU A 39 7.39 -10.84 -0.68
C GLU A 39 7.11 -9.34 -0.73
N GLY A 40 7.77 -8.55 0.12
CA GLY A 40 7.68 -7.09 0.10
C GLY A 40 8.11 -6.49 -1.24
N THR A 41 9.18 -7.01 -1.84
CA THR A 41 9.67 -6.55 -3.15
C THR A 41 8.65 -6.85 -4.25
N ALA A 42 8.04 -8.04 -4.24
CA ALA A 42 7.00 -8.40 -5.20
C ALA A 42 5.74 -7.55 -5.04
N LEU A 43 5.33 -7.24 -3.81
CA LEU A 43 4.19 -6.37 -3.52
C LEU A 43 4.46 -4.92 -3.94
N SER A 44 5.64 -4.37 -3.63
CA SER A 44 6.07 -3.05 -4.10
C SER A 44 6.06 -2.95 -5.62
N PHE A 45 6.45 -4.03 -6.32
CA PHE A 45 6.43 -4.09 -7.77
C PHE A 45 5.00 -4.07 -8.34
N MET A 46 4.03 -4.62 -7.61
CA MET A 46 2.61 -4.59 -7.95
C MET A 46 1.88 -3.34 -7.42
N GLU A 47 2.62 -2.35 -6.93
CA GLU A 47 2.10 -1.10 -6.36
C GLU A 47 1.24 -1.29 -5.09
N ASP A 48 1.24 -2.51 -4.51
CA ASP A 48 0.66 -2.76 -3.19
C ASP A 48 1.67 -2.35 -2.10
N TYR A 49 1.81 -1.04 -1.94
CA TYR A 49 2.76 -0.46 -0.99
C TYR A 49 2.38 -0.71 0.47
N GLN A 50 1.09 -0.92 0.75
CA GLN A 50 0.62 -1.29 2.08
C GLN A 50 1.12 -2.68 2.46
N GLY A 51 0.82 -3.69 1.62
CA GLY A 51 1.27 -5.05 1.84
C GLY A 51 2.80 -5.16 1.84
N ALA A 52 3.47 -4.38 0.98
CA ALA A 52 4.93 -4.33 0.94
C ALA A 52 5.54 -3.85 2.25
N ALA A 53 5.02 -2.75 2.82
CA ALA A 53 5.50 -2.21 4.08
C ALA A 53 5.32 -3.21 5.24
N ASP A 54 4.19 -3.90 5.28
CA ASP A 54 3.90 -4.92 6.30
C ASP A 54 4.89 -6.11 6.18
N ALA A 55 5.16 -6.58 4.96
CA ALA A 55 6.13 -7.65 4.73
C ALA A 55 7.57 -7.24 5.09
N PHE A 56 7.99 -6.02 4.74
CA PHE A 56 9.32 -5.51 5.12
C PHE A 56 9.45 -5.29 6.64
N MET A 57 8.37 -4.92 7.32
CA MET A 57 8.36 -4.81 8.78
C MET A 57 8.57 -6.18 9.44
N GLU A 58 7.95 -7.24 8.95
CA GLU A 58 8.23 -8.60 9.44
C GLU A 58 9.67 -9.04 9.13
N ALA A 59 10.17 -8.71 7.93
CA ALA A 59 11.56 -8.98 7.57
C ALA A 59 12.54 -8.29 8.54
N LEU A 60 12.25 -7.04 8.92
CA LEU A 60 13.07 -6.25 9.84
C LEU A 60 12.98 -6.76 11.28
N ARG A 61 11.84 -7.33 11.69
CA ARG A 61 11.73 -7.99 13.01
C ARG A 61 12.62 -9.22 13.11
N LEU A 62 12.80 -9.95 12.02
CA LEU A 62 13.67 -11.13 11.96
C LEU A 62 15.15 -10.74 11.83
N ASP A 63 15.45 -9.66 11.12
CA ASP A 63 16.81 -9.14 10.95
C ASP A 63 16.84 -7.61 11.11
N PRO A 64 16.94 -7.11 12.35
CA PRO A 64 16.89 -5.67 12.64
C PRO A 64 18.12 -4.89 12.17
N GLU A 65 19.24 -5.58 11.93
CA GLU A 65 20.50 -4.93 11.53
C GLU A 65 20.59 -4.75 10.02
N SER A 66 19.71 -5.38 9.24
CA SER A 66 19.72 -5.28 7.78
C SER A 66 19.34 -3.87 7.28
N ASP A 67 20.35 -3.13 6.83
CA ASP A 67 20.14 -1.82 6.20
C ASP A 67 19.41 -1.92 4.86
N GLU A 68 19.53 -3.06 4.16
CA GLU A 68 18.80 -3.32 2.92
C GLU A 68 17.28 -3.34 3.19
N ILE A 69 16.85 -4.03 4.25
CA ILE A 69 15.43 -4.12 4.63
C ILE A 69 14.92 -2.75 5.11
N LYS A 70 15.71 -2.02 5.92
CA LYS A 70 15.34 -0.66 6.36
C LYS A 70 15.13 0.29 5.18
N ARG A 71 16.02 0.25 4.18
CA ARG A 71 15.90 1.05 2.97
C ARG A 71 14.64 0.68 2.18
N ALA A 72 14.40 -0.61 1.97
CA ALA A 72 13.22 -1.08 1.23
C ALA A 72 11.90 -0.72 1.94
N LEU A 73 11.86 -0.79 3.28
CA LEU A 73 10.73 -0.32 4.07
C LEU A 73 10.49 1.19 3.91
N GLY A 74 11.57 1.98 3.92
CA GLY A 74 11.51 3.43 3.70
C GLY A 74 10.92 3.77 2.32
N GLU A 75 11.41 3.13 1.27
CA GLU A 75 10.92 3.29 -0.11
C GLU A 75 9.45 2.89 -0.25
N ALA A 76 9.03 1.79 0.38
CA ALA A 76 7.64 1.35 0.38
C ALA A 76 6.72 2.35 1.11
N MET A 77 7.14 2.87 2.27
CA MET A 77 6.39 3.87 3.03
C MET A 77 6.27 5.21 2.29
N GLU A 78 7.32 5.62 1.58
CA GLU A 78 7.29 6.83 0.77
C GLU A 78 6.36 6.68 -0.43
N SER A 79 6.41 5.54 -1.13
CA SER A 79 5.50 5.20 -2.23
C SER A 79 4.04 5.12 -1.77
N LYS A 80 3.82 4.53 -0.59
CA LYS A 80 2.49 4.52 0.04
C LYS A 80 1.99 5.94 0.32
N ARG A 81 2.83 6.80 0.90
CA ARG A 81 2.48 8.20 1.20
C ARG A 81 2.20 9.00 -0.07
N SER A 82 2.99 8.80 -1.12
CA SER A 82 2.81 9.50 -2.39
C SER A 82 1.50 9.08 -3.07
N SER A 83 1.16 7.79 -3.03
CA SER A 83 -0.10 7.24 -3.53
C SER A 83 -1.32 7.82 -2.80
N ILE A 84 -1.32 7.81 -1.46
CA ILE A 84 -2.40 8.42 -0.64
C ILE A 84 -2.55 9.90 -0.97
N ARG A 85 -1.44 10.64 -1.04
CA ARG A 85 -1.46 12.07 -1.37
C ARG A 85 -2.06 12.35 -2.75
N SER A 86 -1.76 11.51 -3.75
CA SER A 86 -2.37 11.64 -5.08
C SER A 86 -3.87 11.37 -5.04
N GLU A 87 -4.30 10.38 -4.27
CA GLU A 87 -5.71 10.02 -4.11
C GLU A 87 -6.50 11.14 -3.42
N ASP A 88 -5.94 11.72 -2.34
CA ASP A 88 -6.51 12.88 -1.65
C ASP A 88 -6.64 14.09 -2.58
N MET A 89 -5.62 14.35 -3.40
CA MET A 89 -5.64 15.44 -4.37
C MET A 89 -6.69 15.21 -5.46
N VAL A 90 -6.77 14.00 -6.02
CA VAL A 90 -7.79 13.64 -7.02
C VAL A 90 -9.18 13.75 -6.42
N ASN A 91 -9.41 13.24 -5.22
CA ASN A 91 -10.71 13.31 -4.55
C ASN A 91 -11.12 14.77 -4.25
N SER A 92 -10.18 15.60 -3.81
CA SER A 92 -10.41 17.04 -3.60
C SER A 92 -10.85 17.76 -4.89
N LEU A 93 -10.28 17.40 -6.05
CA LEU A 93 -10.66 17.96 -7.35
C LEU A 93 -11.97 17.38 -7.91
N MET A 94 -12.28 16.11 -7.60
CA MET A 94 -13.44 15.39 -8.13
C MET A 94 -14.71 15.63 -7.31
N THR A 95 -14.60 15.99 -6.03
CA THR A 95 -15.77 16.33 -5.22
C THR A 95 -16.42 17.61 -5.77
N PRO A 96 -17.70 17.58 -6.19
CA PRO A 96 -18.40 18.82 -6.50
C PRO A 96 -18.41 19.63 -5.21
N ARG A 97 -17.74 20.79 -5.25
CA ARG A 97 -17.79 21.80 -4.18
C ARG A 97 -19.27 21.94 -3.83
N LYS A 98 -19.68 21.47 -2.63
CA LYS A 98 -21.06 21.66 -2.15
C LYS A 98 -21.40 23.12 -2.46
N PRO A 99 -22.52 23.42 -3.13
CA PRO A 99 -22.86 24.79 -3.45
C PRO A 99 -22.77 25.53 -2.13
N MET A 100 -21.89 26.53 -2.11
CA MET A 100 -21.74 27.46 -1.01
C MET A 100 -23.06 28.25 -1.02
N MET A 101 -24.11 27.65 -0.44
CA MET A 101 -25.33 28.37 -0.11
C MET A 101 -24.87 29.44 0.87
N SER A 102 -24.78 30.67 0.37
CA SER A 102 -24.51 31.85 1.15
C SER A 102 -25.51 31.89 2.31
N GLU A 103 -25.04 31.66 3.53
CA GLU A 103 -25.78 31.99 4.74
C GLU A 103 -25.89 33.52 4.87
N HIS A 104 -26.76 34.10 4.04
CA HIS A 104 -27.37 35.39 4.30
C HIS A 104 -28.88 35.21 4.15
N ALA A 105 -29.53 35.15 5.32
CA ALA A 105 -30.97 35.23 5.55
C ALA A 105 -31.77 34.03 4.99
N ASP A 106 -32.62 33.34 5.75
CA ASP A 106 -33.66 33.91 6.58
C ASP A 106 -33.93 33.10 7.86
N ARG A 107 -34.19 33.86 8.91
CA ARG A 107 -34.97 33.41 10.05
C ARG A 107 -36.37 33.04 9.55
N GLU A 108 -36.94 32.02 10.19
CA GLU A 108 -38.36 31.67 10.25
C GLU A 108 -38.94 30.71 9.19
N SER A 109 -39.60 29.70 9.74
CA SER A 109 -40.73 28.94 9.20
C SER A 109 -40.45 27.91 8.08
N GLY A 110 -40.50 26.62 8.44
CA GLY A 110 -40.60 25.57 7.41
C GLY A 110 -40.24 24.14 7.79
N TRP A 111 -40.02 23.78 9.06
CA TRP A 111 -39.74 22.39 9.46
C TRP A 111 -41.00 21.52 9.46
N ARG A 112 -41.70 21.34 8.34
CA ARG A 112 -42.66 20.24 8.15
C ARG A 112 -42.68 19.85 6.68
N HIS A 113 -42.83 18.55 6.42
CA HIS A 113 -43.09 17.93 5.11
C HIS A 113 -41.91 17.66 4.17
N TRP A 114 -41.01 16.73 4.51
CA TRP A 114 -40.35 15.86 3.50
C TRP A 114 -39.96 14.50 4.10
N TRP A 115 -40.97 13.68 4.43
CA TRP A 115 -40.89 12.22 4.42
C TRP A 115 -42.25 11.71 3.92
N ILE A 116 -42.31 11.41 2.63
CA ILE A 116 -43.13 10.29 2.13
C ILE A 116 -42.17 9.13 1.98
#